data_AF-A0AA86U0M1-F1
#
_entry.id   AF-A0AA86U0M1-F1
#
_cell.length_a   1.000
_cell.length_b   1.000
_cell.length_c   1.000
_cell.angle_alpha   90.00
_cell.angle_beta   90.00
_cell.angle_gamma   90.00
#
_symmetry.space_group_name_H-M   'P 1'
#
loop_
_entity.id
_entity.type
_entity.pdbx_description
1 polymer ?
#
loop_
_entity_poly.entity_id
_entity_poly.type
_entity_poly.pdbx_seq_one_letter_code
_entity_poly.pdbx_strand_id
1 'polypeptide(L)'
;MRLHISEYNSFQCLRFELIFIQHNFPTERITSHIKPHSFPLAFQQKPQNRLVFGSWTPYHYYDKADMLELQQYAQMRGVVIVPEVRMPSHAFSWRHADPKLVADCPALAAQNPNNVPLNPLYERTMDYVKGAISETIQGFFPSSLSIRPYIHLGGHAVNFECMKQDRAISNIILNSPGLTYEKIWRDFHQNIQTYVDQLKSSPIVIFDEGALLNDNVFNKNITLVHFTISTQKQKANQNQIKQIHSSGLDLGLMHPNGGHHYFWQDTWMDLQRQDIQQGSENNLTIGGGCFQTSFSQRSYENIFLKCSFDRSN
;
A
#
# COMPACT_ATOMS: atom_id res chain seq x y z
N MET A 1 3.19 15.41 15.45
CA MET A 1 2.54 15.70 14.15
C MET A 1 1.10 15.21 14.29
N ARG A 2 0.10 16.09 14.35
CA ARG A 2 -1.31 15.67 14.46
C ARG A 2 -1.83 15.38 13.06
N LEU A 3 -2.38 14.19 12.84
CA LEU A 3 -3.17 13.89 11.64
C LEU A 3 -4.42 14.76 11.67
N HIS A 4 -4.42 15.86 10.93
CA HIS A 4 -5.62 16.68 10.73
C HIS A 4 -6.42 16.10 9.57
N ILE A 5 -7.56 15.48 9.88
CA ILE A 5 -8.61 15.22 8.89
C ILE A 5 -9.53 16.45 8.93
N SER A 6 -9.49 17.27 7.89
CA SER A 6 -10.34 18.45 7.79
C SER A 6 -11.81 18.04 7.65
N GLU A 7 -12.67 18.69 8.42
CA GLU A 7 -14.12 18.72 8.21
C GLU A 7 -14.37 19.30 6.83
N TYR A 8 -15.25 18.68 6.02
CA TYR A 8 -15.98 19.17 4.83
C TYR A 8 -16.09 18.02 3.83
N ASN A 9 -17.24 17.33 3.77
CA ASN A 9 -17.70 16.64 2.54
C ASN A 9 -19.21 16.36 2.60
N SER A 10 -19.87 16.61 1.47
CA SER A 10 -21.31 16.52 1.26
C SER A 10 -21.79 15.07 1.07
N PHE A 11 -23.04 14.85 1.49
CA PHE A 11 -23.68 13.57 1.83
C PHE A 11 -23.96 12.55 0.68
N GLN A 12 -23.34 12.64 -0.50
CA GLN A 12 -23.74 11.79 -1.65
C GLN A 12 -22.63 10.98 -2.37
N CYS A 13 -21.35 11.12 -2.04
CA CYS A 13 -20.28 10.28 -2.61
C CYS A 13 -19.75 9.17 -1.68
N LEU A 14 -20.27 9.08 -0.45
CA LEU A 14 -19.63 8.31 0.61
C LEU A 14 -20.43 7.07 0.99
N ARG A 15 -20.16 5.95 0.30
CA ARG A 15 -20.52 4.63 0.83
C ARG A 15 -19.33 3.78 1.27
N PHE A 16 -18.11 4.08 0.83
CA PHE A 16 -16.87 3.46 1.30
C PHE A 16 -15.68 4.39 1.04
N GLU A 17 -15.26 5.20 2.02
CA GLU A 17 -13.94 5.83 1.99
C GLU A 17 -12.93 4.82 2.55
N LEU A 18 -11.97 4.40 1.72
CA LEU A 18 -10.78 3.64 2.14
C LEU A 18 -9.62 4.61 2.18
N ILE A 19 -9.11 4.91 3.38
CA ILE A 19 -7.87 5.71 3.52
C ILE A 19 -6.70 4.74 3.57
N PHE A 20 -5.84 4.80 2.54
CA PHE A 20 -4.58 4.05 2.49
C PHE A 20 -3.50 4.79 3.27
N ILE A 21 -3.04 4.20 4.37
CA ILE A 21 -1.88 4.70 5.11
C ILE A 21 -0.66 3.90 4.64
N GLN A 22 0.15 4.51 3.77
CA GLN A 22 1.40 3.92 3.29
C GLN A 22 2.49 4.02 4.35
N HIS A 23 3.20 2.92 4.57
CA HIS A 23 4.27 2.85 5.57
C HIS A 23 5.64 3.25 5.02
N ASN A 24 5.75 3.70 3.77
CA ASN A 24 7.00 4.05 3.09
C ASN A 24 6.87 5.37 2.30
N PHE A 25 7.17 6.50 2.95
CA PHE A 25 7.09 7.82 2.32
C PHE A 25 8.45 8.25 1.75
N PRO A 26 8.60 8.46 0.43
CA PRO A 26 9.65 9.28 -0.15
C PRO A 26 9.40 10.77 0.06
N THR A 27 10.48 11.53 0.09
CA THR A 27 10.50 12.93 0.55
C THR A 27 11.76 13.59 0.03
N GLU A 28 11.60 14.77 -0.59
CA GLU A 28 12.70 15.56 -1.12
C GLU A 28 13.19 16.58 -0.09
N ARG A 29 14.39 16.36 0.48
CA ARG A 29 15.43 17.36 0.86
C ARG A 29 16.36 16.80 1.93
N ILE A 30 17.67 16.98 1.71
CA ILE A 30 18.76 16.37 2.46
C ILE A 30 19.29 17.34 3.52
N THR A 31 19.17 16.95 4.78
CA THR A 31 20.14 17.28 5.84
C THR A 31 20.55 15.96 6.52
N SER A 32 21.71 15.92 7.19
CA SER A 32 22.41 14.70 7.63
C SER A 32 21.68 13.77 8.62
N HIS A 33 20.47 14.13 9.08
CA HIS A 33 19.67 13.34 10.03
C HIS A 33 18.30 12.91 9.47
N ILE A 34 18.09 13.06 8.17
CA ILE A 34 16.80 12.88 7.50
C ILE A 34 16.83 11.65 6.58
N LYS A 35 15.83 10.77 6.68
CA LYS A 35 15.76 9.53 5.90
C LYS A 35 14.80 9.64 4.73
N PRO A 36 15.25 9.62 3.46
CA PRO A 36 14.41 9.84 2.28
C PRO A 36 13.29 8.81 2.11
N HIS A 37 13.25 7.72 2.88
CA HIS A 37 12.15 6.77 2.98
C HIS A 37 11.87 6.51 4.46
N SER A 38 10.61 6.63 4.88
CA SER A 38 10.22 6.54 6.29
C SER A 38 9.38 5.29 6.57
N PHE A 39 9.65 4.58 7.67
CA PHE A 39 8.77 3.59 8.31
C PHE A 39 8.22 4.17 9.63
N PRO A 40 7.07 4.88 9.61
CA PRO A 40 6.65 5.71 10.74
C PRO A 40 5.76 4.99 11.75
N LEU A 41 5.60 3.66 11.70
CA LEU A 41 4.82 2.95 12.73
C LEU A 41 5.71 2.39 13.83
N ALA A 42 5.36 2.72 15.08
CA ALA A 42 6.04 2.23 16.27
C ALA A 42 5.39 0.94 16.77
N PHE A 43 5.76 -0.18 16.14
CA PHE A 43 5.42 -1.51 16.64
C PHE A 43 6.00 -1.74 18.05
N GLN A 44 5.27 -2.48 18.86
CA GLN A 44 5.60 -2.85 20.24
C GLN A 44 6.28 -4.22 20.29
N GLN A 45 5.91 -5.15 19.39
CA GLN A 45 6.41 -6.52 19.45
C GLN A 45 7.82 -6.66 18.88
N LYS A 46 8.64 -7.51 19.50
CA LYS A 46 9.96 -7.85 18.96
C LYS A 46 9.85 -8.96 17.91
N PRO A 47 10.61 -8.89 16.80
CA PRO A 47 11.61 -7.87 16.49
C PRO A 47 11.08 -6.62 15.75
N GLN A 48 9.79 -6.55 15.44
CA GLN A 48 9.17 -5.52 14.60
C GLN A 48 9.29 -4.11 15.18
N ASN A 49 9.43 -3.96 16.50
CA ASN A 49 9.64 -2.69 17.17
C ASN A 49 10.86 -1.91 16.66
N ARG A 50 11.82 -2.60 16.03
CA ARG A 50 12.99 -1.96 15.38
C ARG A 50 12.65 -1.30 14.05
N LEU A 51 11.52 -1.61 13.43
CA LEU A 51 11.09 -0.97 12.18
C LEU A 51 10.87 0.53 12.35
N VAL A 52 10.56 1.01 13.56
CA VAL A 52 10.48 2.44 13.87
C VAL A 52 11.80 3.18 13.62
N PHE A 53 12.94 2.46 13.64
CA PHE A 53 14.22 3.06 13.26
C PHE A 53 14.23 3.48 11.80
N GLY A 54 13.32 3.01 10.96
CA GLY A 54 13.11 3.51 9.62
C GLY A 54 12.42 4.86 9.54
N SER A 55 11.94 5.46 10.64
CA SER A 55 11.21 6.74 10.64
C SER A 55 12.05 7.92 10.11
N TRP A 56 11.38 8.91 9.50
CA TRP A 56 11.95 10.16 8.97
C TRP A 56 12.94 10.81 9.95
N THR A 57 12.52 10.95 11.21
CA THR A 57 13.38 11.22 12.38
C THR A 57 12.87 10.41 13.58
N PRO A 58 13.60 10.37 14.71
CA PRO A 58 13.14 9.69 15.93
C PRO A 58 11.81 10.18 16.53
N TYR A 59 11.28 11.32 16.06
CA TYR A 59 10.05 11.93 16.54
C TYR A 59 8.89 11.85 15.52
N HIS A 60 9.14 11.32 14.32
CA HIS A 60 8.15 11.22 13.25
C HIS A 60 7.65 9.79 13.13
N TYR A 61 7.01 9.32 14.20
CA TYR A 61 6.33 8.04 14.25
C TYR A 61 4.92 8.21 14.78
N TYR A 62 4.09 7.21 14.53
CA TYR A 62 2.78 7.01 15.12
C TYR A 62 2.82 5.76 15.97
N ASP A 63 2.37 5.88 17.21
CA ASP A 63 2.26 4.75 18.11
C ASP A 63 0.85 4.14 18.10
N LYS A 64 0.65 3.16 19.00
CA LYS A 64 -0.64 2.49 19.12
C LYS A 64 -1.77 3.44 19.54
N ALA A 65 -1.49 4.43 20.40
CA ALA A 65 -2.50 5.37 20.85
C ALA A 65 -2.92 6.29 19.69
N ASP A 66 -1.96 6.79 18.91
CA ASP A 66 -2.23 7.60 17.72
C ASP A 66 -3.12 6.85 16.71
N MET A 67 -2.82 5.57 16.46
CA MET A 67 -3.59 4.74 15.52
C MET A 67 -5.00 4.43 16.04
N LEU A 68 -5.16 4.18 17.34
CA LEU A 68 -6.47 3.96 17.95
C LEU A 68 -7.33 5.23 17.95
N GLU A 69 -6.74 6.41 18.20
CA GLU A 69 -7.44 7.69 18.09
C GLU A 69 -7.91 7.92 16.65
N LEU A 70 -7.04 7.67 15.66
CA LEU A 70 -7.38 7.77 14.24
C LEU A 70 -8.52 6.82 13.85
N GLN A 71 -8.45 5.56 14.31
CA GLN A 71 -9.50 4.56 14.09
C GLN A 71 -10.83 5.02 14.69
N GLN A 72 -10.85 5.49 15.93
CA GLN A 72 -12.07 6.00 16.58
C GLN A 72 -12.64 7.21 15.82
N TYR A 73 -11.77 8.14 15.41
CA TYR A 73 -12.16 9.32 14.66
C TYR A 73 -12.85 8.96 13.33
N ALA A 74 -12.29 8.00 12.59
CA ALA A 74 -12.86 7.48 11.35
C ALA A 74 -14.19 6.74 11.59
N GLN A 75 -14.26 5.92 12.65
CA GLN A 75 -15.46 5.16 12.99
C GLN A 75 -16.66 6.03 13.32
N MET A 76 -16.47 7.13 14.06
CA MET A 76 -17.54 8.10 14.33
C MET A 76 -18.12 8.74 13.06
N ARG A 77 -17.42 8.61 11.92
CA ARG A 77 -17.82 9.16 10.61
C ARG A 77 -18.20 8.07 9.60
N GLY A 78 -18.25 6.80 10.02
CA GLY A 78 -18.53 5.69 9.11
C GLY A 78 -17.43 5.43 8.08
N VAL A 79 -16.20 5.87 8.35
CA VAL A 79 -15.04 5.67 7.48
C VAL A 79 -14.26 4.42 7.90
N VAL A 80 -13.83 3.61 6.93
CA VAL A 80 -13.02 2.42 7.15
C VAL A 80 -11.57 2.72 6.77
N ILE A 81 -10.66 2.51 7.72
CA ILE A 81 -9.22 2.66 7.44
C ILE A 81 -8.68 1.35 6.89
N VAL A 82 -7.91 1.44 5.79
CA VAL A 82 -7.19 0.31 5.21
C VAL A 82 -5.69 0.58 5.34
N PRO A 83 -5.03 0.06 6.39
CA PRO A 83 -3.58 0.20 6.49
C PRO A 83 -2.87 -0.53 5.36
N GLU A 84 -1.83 0.10 4.77
CA GLU A 84 -1.04 -0.50 3.68
C GLU A 84 0.37 -0.85 4.15
N VAL A 85 0.61 -2.12 4.49
CA VAL A 85 1.98 -2.62 4.70
C VAL A 85 2.56 -2.98 3.33
N ARG A 86 3.13 -1.98 2.65
CA ARG A 86 3.66 -2.15 1.28
C ARG A 86 4.82 -3.12 1.26
N MET A 87 4.63 -4.21 0.51
CA MET A 87 5.60 -5.26 0.29
C MET A 87 5.38 -5.86 -1.11
N PRO A 88 6.36 -6.60 -1.66
CA PRO A 88 7.75 -6.69 -1.21
C PRO A 88 8.65 -5.57 -1.73
N SER A 89 8.17 -4.75 -2.67
CA SER A 89 8.89 -3.59 -3.22
C SER A 89 8.90 -2.40 -2.26
N HIS A 90 9.69 -1.36 -2.59
CA HIS A 90 9.77 -0.10 -1.84
C HIS A 90 10.16 -0.29 -0.36
N ALA A 91 10.95 -1.31 -0.04
CA ALA A 91 11.17 -1.76 1.33
C ALA A 91 12.45 -1.20 1.98
N PHE A 92 13.11 -0.21 1.37
CA PHE A 92 14.42 0.27 1.83
C PHE A 92 14.45 0.67 3.30
N SER A 93 13.38 1.27 3.84
CA SER A 93 13.29 1.68 5.25
C SER A 93 13.43 0.51 6.23
N TRP A 94 13.06 -0.72 5.83
CA TRP A 94 13.13 -1.92 6.65
C TRP A 94 14.56 -2.28 7.05
N ARG A 95 15.55 -1.88 6.23
CA ARG A 95 16.97 -2.09 6.49
C ARG A 95 17.45 -1.48 7.82
N HIS A 96 16.74 -0.48 8.33
CA HIS A 96 17.10 0.18 9.60
C HIS A 96 16.76 -0.68 10.82
N ALA A 97 15.84 -1.64 10.70
CA ALA A 97 15.60 -2.63 11.73
C ALA A 97 16.66 -3.75 11.71
N ASP A 98 16.98 -4.22 10.50
CA ASP A 98 17.99 -5.20 10.20
C ASP A 98 18.40 -5.07 8.72
N PRO A 99 19.68 -4.76 8.42
CA PRO A 99 20.13 -4.53 7.05
C PRO A 99 19.89 -5.71 6.10
N LYS A 100 19.79 -6.95 6.61
CA LYS A 100 19.57 -8.15 5.81
C LYS A 100 18.12 -8.33 5.34
N LEU A 101 17.19 -7.51 5.83
CA LEU A 101 15.77 -7.57 5.43
C LEU A 101 15.53 -7.13 3.99
N VAL A 102 16.48 -6.44 3.36
CA VAL A 102 16.38 -5.93 2.01
C VAL A 102 17.44 -6.55 1.11
N ALA A 103 17.15 -6.64 -0.19
CA ALA A 103 18.12 -7.15 -1.16
C ALA A 103 19.38 -6.25 -1.23
N ASP A 104 20.56 -6.85 -1.38
CA ASP A 104 21.84 -6.14 -1.43
C ASP A 104 22.13 -5.61 -2.84
N CYS A 105 21.66 -4.39 -3.14
CA CYS A 105 21.85 -3.72 -4.42
C CYS A 105 22.28 -2.25 -4.27
N PRO A 106 23.50 -1.98 -3.74
CA PRO A 106 23.92 -0.65 -3.32
C PRO A 106 23.91 0.39 -4.44
N ALA A 107 24.22 0.00 -5.69
CA ALA A 107 24.23 0.92 -6.82
C ALA A 107 22.82 1.43 -7.16
N LEU A 108 21.83 0.53 -7.19
CA LEU A 108 20.42 0.90 -7.43
C LEU A 108 19.81 1.63 -6.23
N ALA A 109 20.16 1.22 -5.01
CA ALA A 109 19.74 1.90 -3.80
C ALA A 109 20.24 3.35 -3.74
N ALA A 110 21.46 3.61 -4.22
CA ALA A 110 22.04 4.95 -4.29
C ALA A 110 21.35 5.84 -5.34
N GLN A 111 20.87 5.26 -6.45
CA GLN A 111 20.12 5.99 -7.47
C GLN A 111 18.70 6.33 -7.01
N ASN A 112 17.98 5.34 -6.49
CA ASN A 112 16.63 5.51 -5.97
C ASN A 112 16.32 4.36 -5.00
N PRO A 113 16.22 4.63 -3.68
CA PRO A 113 15.99 3.55 -2.72
C PRO A 113 14.61 2.87 -2.86
N ASN A 114 13.67 3.44 -3.60
CA ASN A 114 12.43 2.75 -4.00
C ASN A 114 12.68 1.46 -4.80
N ASN A 115 13.84 1.34 -5.45
CA ASN A 115 14.22 0.15 -6.21
C ASN A 115 14.56 -1.06 -5.33
N VAL A 116 14.64 -0.89 -4.01
CA VAL A 116 15.09 -1.95 -3.11
C VAL A 116 13.89 -2.73 -2.56
N PRO A 117 13.71 -4.01 -2.93
CA PRO A 117 12.72 -4.88 -2.33
C PRO A 117 13.24 -5.55 -1.05
N LEU A 118 12.35 -6.25 -0.35
CA LEU A 118 12.74 -7.16 0.72
C LEU A 118 13.69 -8.25 0.21
N ASN A 119 14.43 -8.88 1.11
CA ASN A 119 15.24 -10.06 0.81
C ASN A 119 14.44 -11.34 1.16
N PRO A 120 13.90 -12.07 0.17
CA PRO A 120 13.10 -13.26 0.43
C PRO A 120 13.92 -14.46 0.94
N LEU A 121 15.26 -14.43 0.82
CA LEU A 121 16.14 -15.53 1.24
C LEU A 121 16.67 -15.37 2.66
N TYR A 122 16.52 -14.18 3.27
CA TYR A 122 16.91 -14.00 4.65
C TYR A 122 15.87 -14.65 5.58
N GLU A 123 16.32 -15.56 6.43
CA GLU A 123 15.48 -16.42 7.27
C GLU A 123 14.48 -15.64 8.14
N ARG A 124 14.86 -14.42 8.58
CA ARG A 124 14.01 -13.58 9.45
C ARG A 124 13.05 -12.68 8.68
N THR A 125 13.15 -12.59 7.35
CA THR A 125 12.28 -11.70 6.57
C THR A 125 10.82 -12.04 6.77
N MET A 126 10.46 -13.33 6.74
CA MET A 126 9.07 -13.73 7.00
C MET A 126 8.62 -13.47 8.42
N ASP A 127 9.49 -13.57 9.42
CA ASP A 127 9.13 -13.24 10.79
C ASP A 127 8.78 -11.74 10.92
N TYR A 128 9.60 -10.87 10.33
CA TYR A 128 9.32 -9.43 10.30
C TYR A 128 8.00 -9.11 9.58
N VAL A 129 7.80 -9.68 8.39
CA VAL A 129 6.59 -9.49 7.58
C VAL A 129 5.34 -9.95 8.31
N LYS A 130 5.32 -11.19 8.81
CA LYS A 130 4.17 -11.77 9.50
C LYS A 130 3.84 -11.01 10.78
N GLY A 131 4.85 -10.63 11.56
CA GLY A 131 4.65 -9.82 12.75
C GLY A 131 4.11 -8.43 12.43
N ALA A 132 4.61 -7.77 11.38
CA ALA A 132 4.12 -6.46 10.95
C ALA A 132 2.64 -6.54 10.51
N ILE A 133 2.28 -7.55 9.71
CA ILE A 133 0.88 -7.81 9.32
C ILE A 133 0.00 -8.02 10.56
N SER A 134 0.43 -8.89 11.48
CA SER A 134 -0.35 -9.21 12.67
C SER A 134 -0.52 -8.01 13.59
N GLU A 135 0.53 -7.24 13.84
CA GLU A 135 0.44 -6.10 14.75
C GLU A 135 -0.32 -4.93 14.13
N THR A 136 -0.24 -4.73 12.81
CA THR A 136 -1.11 -3.78 12.10
C THR A 136 -2.58 -4.17 12.27
N ILE A 137 -2.95 -5.43 12.06
CA ILE A 137 -4.35 -5.88 12.12
C ILE A 137 -4.88 -6.00 13.55
N GLN A 138 -4.08 -6.53 14.47
CA GLN A 138 -4.55 -6.88 15.82
C GLN A 138 -4.19 -5.81 16.85
N GLY A 139 -3.11 -5.06 16.61
CA GLY A 139 -2.60 -4.03 17.50
C GLY A 139 -3.16 -2.65 17.17
N PHE A 140 -2.96 -2.19 15.93
CA PHE A 140 -3.33 -0.84 15.50
C PHE A 140 -4.76 -0.70 15.00
N PHE A 141 -5.26 -1.70 14.26
CA PHE A 141 -6.60 -1.68 13.69
C PHE A 141 -7.44 -2.91 14.10
N PRO A 142 -7.55 -3.22 15.41
CA PRO A 142 -8.29 -4.37 15.88
C PRO A 142 -9.74 -4.33 15.41
N SER A 143 -10.33 -5.51 15.16
CA SER A 143 -11.74 -5.61 14.81
C SER A 143 -12.59 -4.99 15.91
N SER A 144 -13.32 -3.93 15.59
CA SER A 144 -14.32 -3.33 16.48
C SER A 144 -15.72 -3.64 15.96
N LEU A 145 -16.62 -4.02 16.88
CA LEU A 145 -18.08 -4.04 16.76
C LEU A 145 -18.64 -4.17 15.32
N SER A 146 -18.34 -5.31 14.67
CA SER A 146 -18.99 -5.85 13.46
C SER A 146 -18.33 -5.63 12.09
N ILE A 147 -17.13 -5.04 12.01
CA ILE A 147 -16.39 -4.93 10.74
C ILE A 147 -15.12 -5.78 10.78
N ARG A 148 -14.94 -6.66 9.78
CA ARG A 148 -13.69 -7.40 9.57
C ARG A 148 -12.56 -6.41 9.28
N PRO A 149 -11.34 -6.59 9.82
CA PRO A 149 -10.24 -5.69 9.53
C PRO A 149 -9.84 -5.80 8.06
N TYR A 150 -9.35 -4.70 7.50
CA TYR A 150 -8.79 -4.64 6.15
C TYR A 150 -7.28 -4.46 6.24
N ILE A 151 -6.55 -4.98 5.27
CA ILE A 151 -5.12 -4.68 5.09
C ILE A 151 -4.78 -4.67 3.61
N HIS A 152 -4.02 -3.67 3.17
CA HIS A 152 -3.41 -3.65 1.84
C HIS A 152 -1.95 -4.12 1.95
N LEU A 153 -1.56 -5.08 1.14
CA LEU A 153 -0.22 -5.71 1.21
C LEU A 153 0.68 -5.31 0.05
N GLY A 154 0.21 -4.44 -0.83
CA GLY A 154 0.96 -4.03 -2.02
C GLY A 154 0.95 -5.15 -3.05
N GLY A 155 2.13 -5.57 -3.51
CA GLY A 155 2.29 -6.74 -4.39
C GLY A 155 2.68 -6.42 -5.82
N HIS A 156 3.15 -5.20 -6.11
CA HIS A 156 3.62 -4.78 -7.43
C HIS A 156 5.06 -4.26 -7.44
N ALA A 157 5.57 -3.91 -8.63
CA ALA A 157 6.81 -3.16 -8.85
C ALA A 157 8.10 -3.72 -8.22
N VAL A 158 8.25 -5.05 -8.20
CA VAL A 158 9.53 -5.61 -7.75
C VAL A 158 10.61 -5.39 -8.79
N ASN A 159 11.69 -4.72 -8.41
CA ASN A 159 12.82 -4.47 -9.29
C ASN A 159 13.78 -5.69 -9.29
N PHE A 160 13.68 -6.54 -10.31
CA PHE A 160 14.54 -7.72 -10.45
C PHE A 160 16.00 -7.36 -10.77
N GLU A 161 16.30 -6.16 -11.26
CA GLU A 161 17.69 -5.71 -11.42
C GLU A 161 18.39 -5.55 -10.07
N CYS A 162 17.66 -5.13 -9.02
CA CYS A 162 18.18 -5.14 -7.66
C CYS A 162 18.49 -6.56 -7.18
N MET A 163 17.60 -7.52 -7.43
CA MET A 163 17.83 -8.91 -7.06
C MET A 163 19.03 -9.54 -7.77
N LYS A 164 19.26 -9.20 -9.05
CA LYS A 164 20.42 -9.67 -9.80
C LYS A 164 21.75 -9.20 -9.19
N GLN A 165 21.74 -8.04 -8.52
CA GLN A 165 22.93 -7.52 -7.82
C GLN A 165 23.19 -8.24 -6.48
N ASP A 166 22.14 -8.77 -5.84
CA ASP A 166 22.28 -9.53 -4.60
C ASP A 166 22.92 -10.89 -4.88
N ARG A 167 24.13 -11.09 -4.36
CA ARG A 167 24.92 -12.31 -4.61
C ARG A 167 24.22 -13.57 -4.09
N ALA A 168 23.53 -13.51 -2.96
CA ALA A 168 22.85 -14.68 -2.41
C ALA A 168 21.69 -15.11 -3.31
N ILE A 169 20.91 -14.14 -3.78
CA ILE A 169 19.79 -14.37 -4.70
C ILE A 169 20.29 -14.89 -6.07
N SER A 170 21.29 -14.24 -6.65
CA SER A 170 21.86 -14.69 -7.91
C SER A 170 22.47 -16.09 -7.81
N ASN A 171 23.18 -16.39 -6.71
CA ASN A 171 23.77 -17.71 -6.50
C ASN A 171 22.73 -18.82 -6.34
N ILE A 172 21.62 -18.59 -5.61
CA ILE A 172 20.60 -19.64 -5.46
C ILE A 172 19.92 -19.96 -6.80
N ILE A 173 19.67 -18.94 -7.63
CA ILE A 173 19.08 -19.11 -8.96
C ILE A 173 20.03 -19.88 -9.88
N LEU A 174 21.31 -19.51 -9.90
CA LEU A 174 22.32 -20.20 -10.73
C LEU A 174 22.47 -21.68 -10.37
N ASN A 175 22.32 -22.03 -9.10
CA ASN A 175 22.50 -23.40 -8.60
C ASN A 175 21.21 -24.24 -8.52
N SER A 176 20.05 -23.65 -8.86
CA SER A 176 18.74 -24.30 -8.73
C SER A 176 18.02 -24.33 -10.07
N PRO A 177 18.12 -25.43 -10.85
CA PRO A 177 17.45 -25.56 -12.13
C PRO A 177 15.94 -25.27 -12.02
N GLY A 178 15.46 -24.33 -12.83
CA GLY A 178 14.06 -23.95 -12.87
C GLY A 178 13.61 -22.96 -11.80
N LEU A 179 14.48 -22.52 -10.88
CA LEU A 179 14.20 -21.37 -10.01
C LEU A 179 14.42 -20.07 -10.80
N THR A 180 13.50 -19.12 -10.65
CA THR A 180 13.61 -17.78 -11.28
C THR A 180 13.28 -16.70 -10.27
N TYR A 181 13.61 -15.45 -10.58
CA TYR A 181 13.28 -14.30 -9.74
C TYR A 181 11.76 -14.19 -9.50
N GLU A 182 10.96 -14.44 -10.54
CA GLU A 182 9.50 -14.45 -10.48
C GLU A 182 8.98 -15.54 -9.55
N LYS A 183 9.54 -16.75 -9.61
CA LYS A 183 9.15 -17.85 -8.71
C LYS A 183 9.46 -17.54 -7.25
N ILE A 184 10.62 -16.95 -6.96
CA ILE A 184 10.97 -16.51 -5.60
C ILE A 184 9.90 -15.54 -5.07
N TRP A 185 9.45 -14.59 -5.89
CA TRP A 185 8.42 -13.64 -5.47
C TRP A 185 7.01 -14.19 -5.41
N ARG A 186 6.65 -15.09 -6.32
CA ARG A 186 5.40 -15.83 -6.21
C ARG A 186 5.36 -16.60 -4.90
N ASP A 187 6.43 -17.31 -4.56
CA ASP A 187 6.50 -18.10 -3.33
C ASP A 187 6.46 -17.20 -2.07
N PHE A 188 7.08 -16.00 -2.13
CA PHE A 188 6.93 -14.97 -1.10
C PHE A 188 5.47 -14.52 -0.92
N HIS A 189 4.77 -14.17 -2.01
CA HIS A 189 3.35 -13.80 -1.93
C HIS A 189 2.48 -14.96 -1.44
N GLN A 190 2.75 -16.18 -1.87
CA GLN A 190 2.01 -17.37 -1.45
C GLN A 190 2.18 -17.66 0.04
N ASN A 191 3.37 -17.44 0.60
CA ASN A 191 3.64 -17.54 2.03
C ASN A 191 2.84 -16.51 2.83
N ILE A 192 2.71 -15.29 2.30
CA ILE A 192 1.89 -14.24 2.91
C ILE A 192 0.41 -14.59 2.83
N GLN A 193 -0.10 -15.00 1.66
CA GLN A 193 -1.50 -15.43 1.48
C GLN A 193 -1.86 -16.55 2.46
N THR A 194 -1.02 -17.59 2.53
CA THR A 194 -1.22 -18.72 3.44
C THR A 194 -1.26 -18.26 4.90
N TYR A 195 -0.42 -17.28 5.26
CA TYR A 195 -0.41 -16.73 6.61
C TYR A 195 -1.69 -15.97 6.95
N VAL A 196 -2.14 -15.07 6.08
CA VAL A 196 -3.36 -14.27 6.31
C VAL A 196 -4.63 -15.13 6.31
N ASP A 197 -4.65 -16.22 5.54
CA ASP A 197 -5.74 -17.21 5.53
C ASP A 197 -5.90 -17.90 6.90
N GLN A 198 -4.82 -18.04 7.66
CA GLN A 198 -4.80 -18.70 8.96
C GLN A 198 -5.09 -17.74 10.13
N LEU A 199 -5.15 -16.44 9.89
CA LEU A 199 -5.43 -15.46 10.93
C LEU A 199 -6.89 -15.58 11.39
N LYS A 200 -7.11 -15.75 12.70
CA LYS A 200 -8.45 -15.81 13.30
C LYS A 200 -9.29 -14.55 13.05
N SER A 201 -8.64 -13.40 12.85
CA SER A 201 -9.30 -12.14 12.52
C SER A 201 -9.94 -12.15 11.13
N SER A 202 -9.56 -13.09 10.25
CA SER A 202 -10.05 -13.23 8.87
C SER A 202 -10.12 -11.87 8.15
N PRO A 203 -8.97 -11.18 8.01
CA PRO A 203 -8.94 -9.85 7.42
C PRO A 203 -9.35 -9.91 5.94
N ILE A 204 -9.96 -8.83 5.44
CA ILE A 204 -9.98 -8.59 4.00
C ILE A 204 -8.60 -8.12 3.56
N VAL A 205 -8.04 -8.83 2.59
CA VAL A 205 -6.68 -8.61 2.11
C VAL A 205 -6.75 -7.97 0.73
N ILE A 206 -6.07 -6.85 0.55
CA ILE A 206 -6.02 -6.15 -0.73
C ILE A 206 -4.60 -6.24 -1.28
N PHE A 207 -4.49 -6.63 -2.54
CA PHE A 207 -3.24 -6.57 -3.31
C PHE A 207 -3.39 -5.63 -4.50
N ASP A 208 -2.31 -4.98 -4.91
CA ASP A 208 -2.24 -4.26 -6.17
C ASP A 208 -2.38 -5.21 -7.36
N GLU A 209 -2.87 -4.68 -8.49
CA GLU A 209 -3.02 -5.38 -9.77
C GLU A 209 -1.75 -6.12 -10.22
N GLY A 210 -0.56 -5.64 -9.86
CA GLY A 210 0.72 -6.29 -10.17
C GLY A 210 0.85 -7.69 -9.58
N ALA A 211 0.15 -8.00 -8.49
CA ALA A 211 0.17 -9.32 -7.87
C ALA A 211 -0.47 -10.40 -8.78
N LEU A 212 -1.33 -10.02 -9.74
CA LEU A 212 -1.92 -10.92 -10.73
C LEU A 212 -0.92 -11.37 -11.81
N LEU A 213 0.23 -10.69 -11.93
CA LEU A 213 1.22 -10.99 -12.96
C LEU A 213 2.13 -12.17 -12.60
N ASN A 214 2.17 -12.57 -11.32
CA ASN A 214 3.11 -13.57 -10.81
C ASN A 214 2.50 -14.98 -10.64
N ASP A 215 1.37 -15.28 -11.29
CA ASP A 215 0.65 -16.56 -11.15
C ASP A 215 0.36 -16.95 -9.68
N ASN A 216 0.10 -15.95 -8.84
CA ASN A 216 -0.24 -16.13 -7.44
C ASN A 216 -1.63 -16.78 -7.30
N VAL A 217 -1.78 -17.65 -6.30
CA VAL A 217 -3.07 -18.25 -5.96
C VAL A 217 -3.67 -17.47 -4.79
N PHE A 218 -4.81 -16.84 -5.03
CA PHE A 218 -5.51 -16.00 -4.04
C PHE A 218 -6.68 -16.73 -3.39
N ASN A 219 -6.89 -16.49 -2.09
CA ASN A 219 -8.13 -16.86 -1.42
C ASN A 219 -9.23 -15.84 -1.75
N LYS A 220 -10.02 -16.15 -2.78
CA LYS A 220 -11.05 -15.26 -3.34
C LYS A 220 -12.12 -14.81 -2.34
N ASN A 221 -12.27 -15.51 -1.21
CA ASN A 221 -13.26 -15.18 -0.17
C ASN A 221 -12.85 -13.97 0.69
N ILE A 222 -11.54 -13.71 0.78
CA ILE A 222 -10.99 -12.62 1.60
C ILE A 222 -10.14 -11.65 0.77
N THR A 223 -9.73 -12.02 -0.43
CA THR A 223 -8.87 -11.20 -1.27
C THR A 223 -9.65 -10.25 -2.17
N LEU A 224 -9.20 -8.99 -2.23
CA LEU A 224 -9.54 -7.98 -3.22
C LEU A 224 -8.31 -7.62 -4.05
N VAL A 225 -8.50 -7.22 -5.31
CA VAL A 225 -7.46 -6.62 -6.13
C VAL A 225 -7.73 -5.13 -6.33
N HIS A 226 -6.70 -4.31 -6.13
CA HIS A 226 -6.73 -2.87 -6.36
C HIS A 226 -6.06 -2.51 -7.69
N PHE A 227 -6.86 -1.96 -8.61
CA PHE A 227 -6.39 -1.47 -9.90
C PHE A 227 -6.08 0.02 -9.81
N THR A 228 -4.80 0.38 -9.74
CA THR A 228 -4.34 1.76 -9.56
C THR A 228 -3.88 2.42 -10.85
N ILE A 229 -3.41 1.65 -11.84
CA ILE A 229 -2.82 2.17 -13.08
C ILE A 229 -3.58 1.64 -14.30
N SER A 230 -3.87 0.33 -14.34
CA SER A 230 -4.50 -0.34 -15.46
C SER A 230 -6.02 -0.45 -15.31
N THR A 231 -6.74 -0.40 -16.44
CA THR A 231 -8.16 -0.78 -16.51
C THR A 231 -8.35 -2.25 -16.92
N GLN A 232 -7.26 -2.99 -17.21
CA GLN A 232 -7.33 -4.36 -17.73
C GLN A 232 -7.64 -5.39 -16.63
N LYS A 233 -8.90 -5.82 -16.56
CA LYS A 233 -9.40 -6.70 -15.50
C LYS A 233 -9.43 -8.19 -15.86
N GLN A 234 -8.90 -8.58 -17.02
CA GLN A 234 -9.04 -9.94 -17.58
C GLN A 234 -8.61 -11.05 -16.62
N LYS A 235 -7.41 -10.94 -16.02
CA LYS A 235 -6.91 -11.95 -15.07
C LYS A 235 -7.74 -12.02 -13.78
N ALA A 236 -8.19 -10.87 -13.26
CA ALA A 236 -9.06 -10.84 -12.07
C ALA A 236 -10.43 -11.47 -12.37
N ASN A 237 -11.02 -11.15 -13.53
CA ASN A 237 -12.29 -11.71 -13.99
C ASN A 237 -12.21 -13.23 -14.20
N GLN A 238 -11.18 -13.71 -14.93
CA GLN A 238 -10.92 -15.14 -15.12
C GLN A 238 -10.80 -15.87 -13.79
N ASN A 239 -10.17 -15.23 -12.81
CA ASN A 239 -10.01 -15.77 -11.48
C ASN A 239 -11.19 -15.45 -10.55
N GLN A 240 -12.26 -14.78 -10.98
CA GLN A 240 -13.43 -14.43 -10.16
C GLN A 240 -13.04 -13.74 -8.83
N ILE A 241 -12.07 -12.82 -8.89
CA ILE A 241 -11.60 -12.06 -7.72
C ILE A 241 -12.32 -10.72 -7.68
N LYS A 242 -12.82 -10.34 -6.50
CA LYS A 242 -13.42 -9.02 -6.29
C LYS A 242 -12.38 -7.91 -6.42
N GLN A 243 -12.79 -6.76 -6.91
CA GLN A 243 -11.86 -5.68 -7.24
C GLN A 243 -12.35 -4.30 -6.81
N ILE A 244 -11.38 -3.44 -6.51
CA ILE A 244 -11.56 -2.00 -6.32
C ILE A 244 -10.73 -1.25 -7.36
N HIS A 245 -11.25 -0.12 -7.84
CA HIS A 245 -10.69 0.56 -9.00
C HIS A 245 -10.37 2.03 -8.74
N SER A 246 -9.14 2.42 -9.02
CA SER A 246 -8.60 3.77 -8.87
C SER A 246 -7.86 4.27 -10.10
N SER A 247 -7.75 3.48 -11.17
CA SER A 247 -7.03 3.90 -12.37
C SER A 247 -7.67 5.16 -12.98
N GLY A 248 -6.84 6.14 -13.30
CA GLY A 248 -7.31 7.44 -13.77
C GLY A 248 -7.82 8.37 -12.67
N LEU A 249 -7.79 7.95 -11.40
CA LEU A 249 -8.15 8.76 -10.23
C LEU A 249 -6.92 9.09 -9.37
N ASP A 250 -5.74 9.23 -9.98
CA ASP A 250 -4.50 9.55 -9.28
C ASP A 250 -4.39 11.06 -8.99
N LEU A 251 -4.56 11.43 -7.72
CA LEU A 251 -4.47 12.81 -7.26
C LEU A 251 -3.06 13.40 -7.41
N GLY A 252 -2.02 12.56 -7.43
CA GLY A 252 -0.63 12.99 -7.58
C GLY A 252 -0.29 13.40 -9.01
N LEU A 253 -0.96 12.82 -10.00
CA LEU A 253 -0.78 13.20 -11.40
C LEU A 253 -1.50 14.51 -11.74
N MET A 254 -2.47 14.92 -10.91
CA MET A 254 -3.31 16.11 -11.15
C MET A 254 -3.94 16.13 -12.57
N HIS A 255 -4.06 14.95 -13.19
CA HIS A 255 -4.52 14.74 -14.54
C HIS A 255 -5.04 13.29 -14.66
N PRO A 256 -6.35 13.06 -14.76
CA PRO A 256 -6.89 11.74 -15.00
C PRO A 256 -6.36 11.18 -16.32
N ASN A 257 -6.11 9.87 -16.38
CA ASN A 257 -5.48 9.23 -17.52
C ASN A 257 -6.39 9.39 -18.76
N GLY A 258 -5.97 10.18 -19.74
CA GLY A 258 -6.77 10.53 -20.93
C GLY A 258 -7.74 11.71 -20.77
N GLY A 259 -7.69 12.48 -19.67
CA GLY A 259 -8.44 13.73 -19.51
C GLY A 259 -7.93 14.85 -20.43
N HIS A 260 -8.72 15.91 -20.58
CA HIS A 260 -8.34 17.11 -21.35
C HIS A 260 -7.97 18.29 -20.44
N HIS A 261 -8.17 18.16 -19.13
CA HIS A 261 -8.11 19.26 -18.17
C HIS A 261 -7.04 19.03 -17.11
N TYR A 262 -6.23 20.07 -16.85
CA TYR A 262 -5.40 20.16 -15.64
C TYR A 262 -6.25 20.54 -14.42
N PHE A 263 -5.73 20.33 -13.20
CA PHE A 263 -6.47 20.55 -11.94
C PHE A 263 -7.15 21.92 -11.81
N TRP A 264 -6.63 22.97 -12.45
CA TRP A 264 -7.21 24.32 -12.46
C TRP A 264 -8.29 24.57 -13.54
N GLN A 265 -8.66 23.55 -14.33
CA GLN A 265 -9.55 23.68 -15.50
C GLN A 265 -10.76 22.74 -15.50
N ASP A 266 -11.12 22.11 -14.37
CA ASP A 266 -12.25 21.15 -14.22
C ASP A 266 -11.93 19.64 -14.22
N THR A 267 -10.82 19.22 -13.59
CA THR A 267 -10.51 17.78 -13.40
C THR A 267 -11.63 16.95 -12.77
N TRP A 268 -12.53 17.56 -11.98
CA TRP A 268 -13.69 16.89 -11.42
C TRP A 268 -14.62 16.30 -12.50
N MET A 269 -14.71 16.93 -13.68
CA MET A 269 -15.49 16.41 -14.81
C MET A 269 -14.89 15.13 -15.37
N ASP A 270 -13.56 15.09 -15.48
CA ASP A 270 -12.85 13.92 -15.99
C ASP A 270 -12.86 12.75 -14.98
N LEU A 271 -12.90 13.04 -13.66
CA LEU A 271 -13.16 12.03 -12.62
C LEU A 271 -14.59 11.45 -12.75
N GLN A 272 -15.60 12.30 -12.97
CA GLN A 272 -16.99 11.85 -13.14
C GLN A 272 -17.23 11.02 -14.41
N ARG A 273 -16.38 11.17 -15.43
CA ARG A 273 -16.45 10.38 -16.67
C ARG A 273 -15.86 8.99 -16.54
N GLN A 274 -15.13 8.68 -15.47
CA GLN A 274 -14.52 7.37 -15.29
C GLN A 274 -15.59 6.31 -14.99
N ASP A 275 -15.68 5.31 -15.88
CA ASP A 275 -16.50 4.13 -15.64
C ASP A 275 -15.66 3.06 -14.91
N ILE A 276 -15.84 2.98 -13.59
CA ILE A 276 -15.15 1.97 -12.76
C ILE A 276 -15.58 0.53 -13.08
N GLN A 277 -16.72 0.33 -13.74
CA GLN A 277 -17.21 -0.99 -14.15
C GLN A 277 -16.63 -1.43 -15.50
N GLN A 278 -16.05 -0.52 -16.28
CA GLN A 278 -15.51 -0.82 -17.60
C GLN A 278 -14.55 -2.03 -17.56
N GLY A 279 -14.81 -3.02 -18.40
CA GLY A 279 -13.99 -4.24 -18.49
C GLY A 279 -14.14 -5.25 -17.35
N SER A 280 -15.01 -5.00 -16.37
CA SER A 280 -15.37 -5.96 -15.30
C SER A 280 -16.53 -6.86 -15.73
N GLU A 281 -16.53 -8.10 -15.26
CA GLU A 281 -17.78 -8.88 -15.20
C GLU A 281 -18.72 -8.29 -14.14
N ASN A 282 -20.04 -8.39 -14.37
CA ASN A 282 -21.06 -7.87 -13.46
C ASN A 282 -20.87 -8.44 -12.05
N ASN A 283 -20.80 -7.56 -11.04
CA ASN A 283 -20.66 -7.83 -9.60
C ASN A 283 -19.24 -8.06 -9.04
N LEU A 284 -18.18 -8.08 -9.85
CA LEU A 284 -16.81 -8.22 -9.32
C LEU A 284 -16.23 -6.89 -8.82
N THR A 285 -16.51 -5.77 -9.50
CA THR A 285 -16.12 -4.44 -9.02
C THR A 285 -17.06 -4.00 -7.91
N ILE A 286 -16.52 -3.90 -6.69
CA ILE A 286 -17.28 -3.54 -5.49
C ILE A 286 -17.14 -2.07 -5.09
N GLY A 287 -16.27 -1.33 -5.77
CA GLY A 287 -16.04 0.09 -5.50
C GLY A 287 -14.78 0.62 -6.16
N GLY A 288 -14.41 1.81 -5.77
CA GLY A 288 -13.27 2.53 -6.29
C GLY A 288 -13.08 3.85 -5.56
N GLY A 289 -11.99 4.54 -5.83
CA GLY A 289 -11.69 5.81 -5.19
C GLY A 289 -10.43 6.44 -5.74
N CYS A 290 -10.17 7.67 -5.33
CA CYS A 290 -8.93 8.32 -5.70
C CYS A 290 -7.73 7.68 -4.97
N PHE A 291 -6.60 7.62 -5.66
CA PHE A 291 -5.33 7.12 -5.12
C PHE A 291 -4.25 8.19 -5.35
N GLN A 292 -3.08 8.08 -4.71
CA GLN A 292 -1.99 9.02 -4.94
C GLN A 292 -0.66 8.27 -5.09
N THR A 293 0.01 8.40 -6.25
CA THR A 293 1.30 7.74 -6.52
C THR A 293 2.54 8.56 -6.13
N SER A 294 2.42 9.89 -5.97
CA SER A 294 3.57 10.78 -5.80
C SER A 294 3.41 11.84 -4.71
N PHE A 295 4.53 12.13 -4.06
CA PHE A 295 4.65 12.51 -2.66
C PHE A 295 4.94 14.00 -2.50
N SER A 296 3.96 14.75 -2.00
CA SER A 296 4.24 16.04 -1.36
C SER A 296 3.33 16.17 -0.14
N GLN A 297 3.91 16.49 1.02
CA GLN A 297 3.17 16.83 2.24
C GLN A 297 2.16 17.97 2.00
N ARG A 298 2.43 18.85 1.02
CA ARG A 298 1.55 19.96 0.62
C ARG A 298 0.24 19.54 -0.06
N SER A 299 0.14 18.29 -0.51
CA SER A 299 -1.07 17.81 -1.18
C SER A 299 -2.22 17.60 -0.19
N TYR A 300 -1.93 17.18 1.06
CA TYR A 300 -2.97 16.90 2.06
C TYR A 300 -3.72 18.16 2.52
N GLU A 301 -3.03 19.31 2.66
CA GLU A 301 -3.67 20.55 3.11
C GLU A 301 -4.62 21.14 2.06
N ASN A 302 -4.39 20.90 0.77
CA ASN A 302 -5.19 21.50 -0.32
C ASN A 302 -6.35 20.62 -0.80
N ILE A 303 -6.30 19.30 -0.59
CA ILE A 303 -7.33 18.37 -1.07
C ILE A 303 -8.63 18.50 -0.25
N PHE A 304 -8.54 18.82 1.04
CA PHE A 304 -9.73 18.97 1.89
C PHE A 304 -10.33 20.40 1.88
N LEU A 305 -9.57 21.41 1.45
CA LEU A 305 -10.01 22.82 1.51
C LEU A 305 -10.84 23.29 0.30
N LYS A 306 -10.99 22.49 -0.76
CA LYS A 306 -11.60 22.97 -2.03
C LYS A 306 -12.87 22.24 -2.50
N CYS A 307 -13.49 21.42 -1.67
CA CYS A 307 -14.88 21.03 -1.86
C CYS A 307 -15.85 22.13 -1.33
N SER A 308 -15.67 23.38 -1.75
CA SER A 308 -16.64 24.46 -1.46
C SER A 308 -17.52 24.70 -2.68
N PHE A 309 -18.80 24.31 -2.59
CA PHE A 309 -19.81 24.84 -3.51
C PHE A 309 -20.08 26.30 -3.20
N ASP A 310 -19.92 27.12 -4.22
CA ASP A 310 -20.42 28.48 -4.34
C ASP A 310 -21.93 28.48 -4.07
N ARG A 311 -22.36 29.15 -2.99
CA ARG A 311 -23.78 29.43 -2.75
C ARG A 311 -24.10 30.80 -3.32
N SER A 312 -24.42 30.82 -4.61
CA SER A 312 -25.33 31.84 -5.15
C SER A 312 -26.76 31.43 -4.82
N ASN A 313 -27.28 31.98 -3.72
CA ASN A 313 -28.66 32.41 -3.47
C ASN A 313 -28.74 32.99 -2.06
#